data_AF-A0A166M7Q6-F1
#
_entry.id   AF-A0A166M7Q6-F1
#
_cell.length_a   1.000
_cell.length_b   1.000
_cell.length_c   1.000
_cell.angle_alpha   90.00
_cell.angle_beta   90.00
_cell.angle_gamma   90.00
#
_symmetry.space_group_name_H-M   'P 1'
#
loop_
_entity.id
_entity.type
_entity.pdbx_description
1 polymer ?
#
loop_
_entity_poly.entity_id
_entity_poly.type
_entity_poly.pdbx_seq_one_letter_code
_entity_poly.pdbx_strand_id
1 'polypeptide(L)'
;MNNPAAQSTAKESSAAASITTSALRSSDKRKHDGDGIDIQGSAKKQKGGVDSESSAHKALTADCSSSAGASPASAETAKALSAASKPPPEIRLVVKAQRGGEMDYVDRRERYIAQHADAIADDIEARVLGHGHGGFGILESFDDLDEADLDGMDVEGDMVRYKTEYDIAVQTKDGVDIGQVKLLAVDLSESEDFFGFFDCFDTLSSNLADFSDLFDNEDVQNNGPLLDSRVHSAGKKCWSRREFTTGEPLVIVTNLEIKSEWRGQGVGSQVYATLSSLNQVRGSKYLFAKPGPVDHLSEDVDLRSPTVMDWIKRGRRVRAFHRHAGFRRIGNSMWYARSSDSAHPSRAIDPKKDAPFVPPGKNSKQERLLAAIMFG
;
A
#
# COMPACT_ATOMS: atom_id res chain seq x y z
N MET A 1 61.58 -2.32 -16.32
CA MET A 1 60.62 -2.24 -17.44
C MET A 1 59.43 -1.45 -16.96
N ASN A 2 59.38 -0.19 -17.37
CA ASN A 2 58.34 0.78 -17.00
C ASN A 2 57.07 0.49 -17.81
N ASN A 3 55.90 0.51 -17.18
CA ASN A 3 54.67 0.81 -17.92
C ASN A 3 53.76 1.69 -17.05
N PRO A 4 53.31 2.86 -17.56
CA PRO A 4 52.74 3.93 -16.76
C PRO A 4 51.20 3.94 -16.74
N ALA A 5 50.70 4.81 -15.86
CA ALA A 5 49.32 5.14 -15.59
C ALA A 5 48.47 5.51 -16.82
N ALA A 6 47.23 5.01 -16.83
CA ALA A 6 46.15 5.53 -17.67
C ALA A 6 45.32 6.55 -16.86
N GLN A 7 45.48 7.83 -17.20
CA GLN A 7 44.55 8.89 -16.86
C GLN A 7 43.46 8.93 -17.95
N SER A 8 42.20 8.74 -17.57
CA SER A 8 41.05 8.97 -18.45
C SER A 8 40.34 10.23 -17.98
N THR A 9 40.46 11.28 -18.80
CA THR A 9 39.83 12.59 -18.63
C THR A 9 38.33 12.51 -18.90
N ALA A 10 37.53 12.96 -17.94
CA ALA A 10 36.13 13.30 -18.13
C ALA A 10 36.02 14.56 -19.02
N LYS A 11 35.15 14.50 -20.03
CA LYS A 11 34.71 15.68 -20.77
C LYS A 11 33.21 15.84 -20.55
N GLU A 12 32.89 16.93 -19.86
CA GLU A 12 31.56 17.52 -19.79
C GLU A 12 31.11 17.94 -21.20
N SER A 13 29.86 17.64 -21.54
CA SER A 13 29.14 18.36 -22.58
C SER A 13 27.69 18.52 -22.16
N SER A 14 27.39 19.73 -21.70
CA SER A 14 26.07 20.30 -21.53
C SER A 14 25.40 20.46 -22.90
N ALA A 15 24.17 19.98 -23.04
CA ALA A 15 23.24 20.48 -24.04
C ALA A 15 21.83 20.44 -23.44
N ALA A 16 21.34 21.62 -23.06
CA ALA A 16 19.96 21.86 -22.71
C ALA A 16 19.13 21.85 -24.00
N ALA A 17 18.13 20.98 -24.07
CA ALA A 17 17.08 21.04 -25.07
C ALA A 17 15.76 21.36 -24.37
N SER A 18 15.34 22.62 -24.47
CA SER A 18 13.99 23.06 -24.12
C SER A 18 13.01 22.50 -25.15
N ILE A 19 12.27 21.46 -24.78
CA ILE A 19 11.12 21.01 -25.56
C ILE A 19 9.90 21.80 -25.08
N THR A 20 9.43 22.67 -25.97
CA THR A 20 8.19 23.43 -25.81
C THR A 20 7.08 22.57 -26.39
N THR A 21 6.29 21.90 -25.56
CA THR A 21 5.11 21.15 -26.02
C THR A 21 3.93 22.12 -26.19
N SER A 22 3.67 22.45 -27.44
CA SER A 22 2.49 23.19 -27.88
C SER A 22 1.22 22.33 -27.73
N ALA A 23 0.25 22.86 -27.00
CA ALA A 23 -1.08 22.31 -26.85
C ALA A 23 -1.83 22.25 -28.19
N LEU A 24 -2.15 21.03 -28.64
CA LEU A 24 -3.16 20.79 -29.67
C LEU A 24 -4.43 20.28 -28.98
N ARG A 25 -5.42 21.18 -28.90
CA ARG A 25 -6.79 20.86 -28.50
C ARG A 25 -7.45 20.10 -29.64
N SER A 26 -7.66 18.80 -29.47
CA SER A 26 -8.66 18.05 -30.24
C SER A 26 -10.01 18.22 -29.57
N SER A 27 -10.96 18.79 -30.30
CA SER A 27 -12.36 18.94 -29.89
C SER A 27 -13.21 17.96 -30.69
N ASP A 28 -13.31 16.72 -30.19
CA ASP A 28 -14.24 15.74 -30.73
C ASP A 28 -15.59 15.82 -30.02
N LYS A 29 -16.55 16.40 -30.74
CA LYS A 29 -17.98 16.38 -30.42
C LYS A 29 -18.53 14.99 -30.71
N ARG A 30 -18.71 14.15 -29.69
CA ARG A 30 -19.62 13.00 -29.80
C ARG A 30 -21.06 13.46 -29.59
N LYS A 31 -21.86 13.30 -30.65
CA LYS A 31 -23.33 13.42 -30.62
C LYS A 31 -23.89 12.37 -29.67
N HIS A 32 -24.74 12.82 -28.78
CA HIS A 32 -25.55 12.01 -27.88
C HIS A 32 -26.89 11.80 -28.58
N ASP A 33 -27.11 10.61 -29.14
CA ASP A 33 -28.46 10.18 -29.50
C ASP A 33 -29.08 9.53 -28.26
N GLY A 34 -30.28 9.98 -27.92
CA GLY A 34 -31.02 9.58 -26.75
C GLY A 34 -31.92 8.39 -27.02
N ASP A 35 -32.28 7.69 -25.95
CA ASP A 35 -33.60 7.08 -25.84
C ASP A 35 -34.13 7.32 -24.43
N GLY A 36 -35.30 7.96 -24.39
CA GLY A 36 -36.01 8.30 -23.18
C GLY A 36 -36.81 7.12 -22.64
N ILE A 37 -36.85 7.00 -21.32
CA ILE A 37 -37.89 6.23 -20.62
C ILE A 37 -38.50 7.17 -19.58
N ASP A 38 -39.72 7.59 -19.89
CA ASP A 38 -40.63 8.31 -19.00
C ASP A 38 -41.03 7.43 -17.81
N ILE A 39 -40.77 7.90 -16.58
CA ILE A 39 -41.46 7.41 -15.39
C ILE A 39 -42.18 8.58 -14.73
N GLN A 40 -43.50 8.60 -14.95
CA GLN A 40 -44.43 9.52 -14.33
C GLN A 40 -44.46 9.34 -12.81
N GLY A 41 -44.29 10.46 -12.11
CA GLY A 41 -44.57 10.57 -10.68
C GLY A 41 -46.07 10.54 -10.39
N SER A 42 -46.42 10.00 -9.23
CA SER A 42 -47.72 10.24 -8.60
C SER A 42 -47.52 10.45 -7.10
N ALA A 43 -47.70 11.70 -6.70
CA ALA A 43 -47.70 12.14 -5.33
C ALA A 43 -48.95 11.62 -4.59
N LYS A 44 -48.76 10.99 -3.42
CA LYS A 44 -49.82 10.88 -2.41
C LYS A 44 -49.36 11.46 -1.08
N LYS A 45 -49.99 12.60 -0.81
CA LYS A 45 -50.04 13.38 0.42
C LYS A 45 -50.76 12.54 1.49
N GLN A 46 -50.11 12.25 2.61
CA GLN A 46 -50.81 11.85 3.84
C GLN A 46 -50.32 12.68 5.02
N LYS A 47 -51.32 13.14 5.77
CA LYS A 47 -51.32 14.17 6.80
C LYS A 47 -51.96 13.55 8.04
N GLY A 48 -51.40 13.82 9.22
CA GLY A 48 -51.95 13.49 10.55
C GLY A 48 -51.21 12.33 11.22
N GLY A 49 -50.97 12.29 12.53
CA GLY A 49 -51.20 13.18 13.67
C GLY A 49 -50.04 12.95 14.66
N VAL A 50 -49.59 13.96 15.41
CA VAL A 50 -49.91 14.17 16.83
C VAL A 50 -50.27 12.87 17.54
N ASP A 51 -49.32 12.34 18.32
CA ASP A 51 -49.57 12.02 19.73
C ASP A 51 -48.27 12.06 20.53
N SER A 52 -48.40 12.74 21.65
CA SER A 52 -47.50 12.90 22.77
C SER A 52 -47.23 11.59 23.48
N GLU A 53 -45.98 11.27 23.81
CA GLU A 53 -45.69 10.56 25.05
C GLU A 53 -44.28 10.84 25.54
N SER A 54 -44.25 11.45 26.72
CA SER A 54 -43.09 11.68 27.57
C SER A 54 -42.62 10.36 28.18
N SER A 55 -41.33 10.06 28.11
CA SER A 55 -40.71 9.24 29.16
C SER A 55 -39.26 9.60 29.38
N ALA A 56 -39.02 10.01 30.62
CA ALA A 56 -37.75 10.38 31.19
C ALA A 56 -36.84 9.16 31.36
N HIS A 57 -35.65 9.18 30.75
CA HIS A 57 -34.56 8.30 31.16
C HIS A 57 -33.54 9.08 32.00
N LYS A 58 -33.72 8.82 33.29
CA LYS A 58 -32.89 9.07 34.47
C LYS A 58 -31.39 8.85 34.18
N ALA A 59 -30.59 9.87 34.46
CA ALA A 59 -29.14 9.79 34.54
C ALA A 59 -28.72 8.86 35.69
N LEU A 60 -27.89 7.87 35.39
CA LEU A 60 -27.14 7.09 36.37
C LEU A 60 -25.69 7.56 36.34
N THR A 61 -25.37 8.48 37.25
CA THR A 61 -24.01 8.78 37.68
C THR A 61 -23.56 7.66 38.62
N ALA A 62 -22.62 6.83 38.17
CA ALA A 62 -21.94 5.87 39.03
C ALA A 62 -20.59 6.48 39.43
N ASP A 63 -20.55 6.97 40.67
CA ASP A 63 -19.32 7.27 41.39
C ASP A 63 -18.57 5.97 41.68
N CYS A 64 -17.35 5.84 41.15
CA CYS A 64 -16.38 4.85 41.60
C CYS A 64 -15.26 5.57 42.36
N SER A 65 -15.53 5.83 43.64
CA SER A 65 -14.50 6.08 44.65
C SER A 65 -13.87 4.73 45.03
N SER A 66 -12.65 4.48 44.57
CA SER A 66 -11.80 3.43 45.15
C SER A 66 -10.53 4.08 45.68
N SER A 67 -10.41 3.98 46.99
CA SER A 67 -9.35 4.50 47.83
C SER A 67 -8.02 3.78 47.58
N ALA A 68 -6.95 4.57 47.72
CA ALA A 68 -5.57 4.17 47.60
C ALA A 68 -5.19 3.09 48.64
N GLY A 69 -4.78 1.92 48.15
CA GLY A 69 -3.96 0.97 48.90
C GLY A 69 -2.54 0.99 48.35
N ALA A 70 -1.67 1.82 48.93
CA ALA A 70 -0.25 1.86 48.60
C ALA A 70 0.44 0.60 49.17
N SER A 71 0.76 -0.35 48.30
CA SER A 71 1.60 -1.50 48.63
C SER A 71 3.08 -1.12 48.45
N PRO A 72 3.95 -1.29 49.47
CA PRO A 72 5.38 -1.04 49.35
C PRO A 72 6.06 -2.25 48.70
N ALA A 73 5.92 -2.38 47.39
CA ALA A 73 6.64 -3.39 46.61
C ALA A 73 7.76 -2.73 45.80
N SER A 74 8.99 -3.16 46.14
CA SER A 74 10.10 -3.32 45.20
C SER A 74 10.98 -2.10 44.86
N ALA A 75 11.82 -1.70 45.83
CA ALA A 75 13.03 -0.93 45.58
C ALA A 75 14.11 -1.70 44.78
N GLU A 76 13.93 -3.00 44.55
CA GLU A 76 14.90 -3.86 43.86
C GLU A 76 14.80 -3.80 42.32
N THR A 77 13.68 -3.34 41.77
CA THR A 77 13.50 -3.21 40.31
C THR A 77 14.10 -1.91 39.75
N ALA A 78 14.41 -0.93 40.60
CA ALA A 78 14.97 0.35 40.18
C ALA A 78 16.46 0.27 39.80
N LYS A 79 17.18 -0.78 40.21
CA LYS A 79 18.63 -0.91 39.97
C LYS A 79 18.98 -1.44 38.57
N ALA A 80 18.02 -2.04 37.86
CA ALA A 80 18.21 -2.55 36.49
C ALA A 80 18.03 -1.50 35.38
N LEU A 81 17.56 -0.28 35.71
CA LEU A 81 17.27 0.78 34.73
C LEU A 81 18.40 1.81 34.56
N SER A 82 19.54 1.64 35.23
CA SER A 82 20.71 2.53 35.10
C SER A 82 21.84 1.99 34.24
N ALA A 83 21.63 0.87 33.53
CA ALA A 83 22.57 0.43 32.50
C ALA A 83 22.65 1.55 31.44
N ALA A 84 23.77 2.27 31.45
CA ALA A 84 24.04 3.43 30.59
C ALA A 84 23.54 3.14 29.17
N SER A 85 22.50 3.85 28.73
CA SER A 85 21.93 3.60 27.41
C SER A 85 22.99 3.96 26.38
N LYS A 86 23.59 2.95 25.77
CA LYS A 86 24.49 3.15 24.63
C LYS A 86 23.75 4.04 23.62
N PRO A 87 24.43 5.04 23.03
CA PRO A 87 23.80 5.85 21.99
C PRO A 87 23.28 4.91 20.90
N PRO A 88 22.11 5.23 20.31
CA PRO A 88 21.54 4.39 19.26
C PRO A 88 22.56 4.28 18.12
N PRO A 89 22.75 3.08 17.54
CA PRO A 89 23.74 2.87 16.50
C PRO A 89 23.39 3.70 15.26
N GLU A 90 24.42 4.26 14.61
CA GLU A 90 24.27 4.92 13.31
C GLU A 90 24.08 3.86 12.22
N ILE A 91 22.98 3.97 11.46
CA ILE A 91 22.63 3.02 10.41
C ILE A 91 22.79 3.60 9.00
N ARG A 92 22.94 2.71 8.03
CA ARG A 92 22.84 2.96 6.60
C ARG A 92 21.92 1.92 5.96
N LEU A 93 21.20 2.34 4.93
CA LEU A 93 20.35 1.46 4.13
C LEU A 93 21.08 1.10 2.83
N VAL A 94 21.16 -0.19 2.51
CA VAL A 94 21.86 -0.68 1.33
C VAL A 94 20.91 -1.57 0.52
N VAL A 95 20.56 -1.13 -0.69
CA VAL A 95 19.76 -1.95 -1.63
C VAL A 95 20.57 -3.19 -2.01
N LYS A 96 19.99 -4.38 -1.77
CA LYS A 96 20.60 -5.69 -2.04
C LYS A 96 20.04 -6.32 -3.29
N ALA A 97 18.74 -6.18 -3.50
CA ALA A 97 18.07 -6.64 -4.70
C ALA A 97 16.98 -5.64 -5.10
N GLN A 98 16.72 -5.63 -6.39
CA GLN A 98 15.64 -4.91 -7.04
C GLN A 98 14.97 -5.88 -8.01
N ARG A 99 13.64 -5.91 -8.05
CA ARG A 99 12.84 -6.74 -8.96
C ARG A 99 11.64 -5.95 -9.45
N GLY A 100 11.20 -6.21 -10.66
CA GLY A 100 10.15 -5.46 -11.33
C GLY A 100 10.60 -4.09 -11.85
N GLY A 101 9.64 -3.27 -12.24
CA GLY A 101 9.85 -2.01 -12.93
C GLY A 101 10.23 -2.25 -14.39
N GLU A 102 10.67 -1.17 -15.04
CA GLU A 102 11.08 -1.19 -16.44
C GLU A 102 12.18 -2.21 -16.76
N MET A 103 13.06 -2.53 -15.80
CA MET A 103 14.17 -3.46 -16.04
C MET A 103 13.73 -4.91 -16.23
N ASP A 104 12.62 -5.30 -15.60
CA ASP A 104 12.09 -6.67 -15.68
C ASP A 104 10.82 -6.74 -16.53
N TYR A 105 10.38 -5.60 -17.10
CA TYR A 105 9.26 -5.56 -18.01
C TYR A 105 9.66 -6.17 -19.36
N VAL A 106 8.81 -7.07 -19.85
CA VAL A 106 8.88 -7.64 -21.19
C VAL A 106 7.60 -7.25 -21.89
N ASP A 107 7.68 -6.78 -23.13
CA ASP A 107 6.51 -6.34 -23.89
C ASP A 107 5.45 -7.45 -23.98
N ARG A 108 4.17 -7.05 -23.93
CA ARG A 108 3.05 -8.00 -23.90
C ARG A 108 3.07 -8.99 -25.06
N ARG A 109 3.38 -8.50 -26.27
CA ARG A 109 3.47 -9.33 -27.48
C ARG A 109 4.62 -10.32 -27.37
N GLU A 110 5.78 -9.87 -26.89
CA GLU A 110 6.95 -10.72 -26.69
C GLU A 110 6.67 -11.83 -25.65
N ARG A 111 6.01 -11.50 -24.53
CA ARG A 111 5.61 -12.49 -23.53
C ARG A 111 4.64 -13.51 -24.09
N TYR A 112 3.62 -13.06 -24.83
CA TYR A 112 2.64 -13.95 -25.46
C TYR A 112 3.33 -14.93 -26.42
N ILE A 113 4.20 -14.42 -27.30
CA ILE A 113 4.98 -15.26 -28.21
C ILE A 113 5.84 -16.26 -27.43
N ALA A 114 6.52 -15.83 -26.36
CA ALA A 114 7.36 -16.71 -25.55
C ALA A 114 6.56 -17.82 -24.85
N GLN A 115 5.37 -17.51 -24.30
CA GLN A 115 4.51 -18.48 -23.62
C GLN A 115 3.89 -19.49 -24.59
N HIS A 116 3.66 -19.09 -25.83
CA HIS A 116 3.05 -19.94 -26.86
C HIS A 116 4.04 -20.48 -27.89
N ALA A 117 5.36 -20.28 -27.69
CA ALA A 117 6.39 -20.67 -28.66
C ALA A 117 6.29 -22.15 -29.08
N ASP A 118 6.01 -23.05 -28.14
CA ASP A 118 5.85 -24.48 -28.44
C ASP A 118 4.56 -24.77 -29.24
N ALA A 119 3.44 -24.15 -28.87
CA ALA A 119 2.18 -24.28 -29.61
C ALA A 119 2.27 -23.66 -31.02
N ILE A 120 3.07 -22.62 -31.18
CA ILE A 120 3.39 -21.99 -32.47
C ILE A 120 4.20 -22.95 -33.33
N ALA A 121 5.24 -23.58 -32.77
CA ALA A 121 6.05 -24.54 -33.48
C ALA A 121 5.21 -25.72 -34.00
N ASP A 122 4.31 -26.23 -33.16
CA ASP A 122 3.40 -27.33 -33.51
C ASP A 122 2.37 -26.93 -34.59
N ASP A 123 1.78 -25.72 -34.53
CA ASP A 123 0.84 -25.25 -35.56
C ASP A 123 1.55 -25.02 -36.91
N ILE A 124 2.75 -24.43 -36.89
CA ILE A 124 3.57 -24.26 -38.09
C ILE A 124 3.91 -25.62 -38.69
N GLU A 125 4.33 -26.59 -37.88
CA GLU A 125 4.62 -27.95 -38.35
C GLU A 125 3.38 -28.63 -38.94
N ALA A 126 2.22 -28.53 -38.28
CA ALA A 126 0.96 -29.07 -38.77
C ALA A 126 0.49 -28.44 -40.11
N ARG A 127 0.70 -27.14 -40.28
CA ARG A 127 0.46 -26.43 -41.55
C ARG A 127 1.42 -26.88 -42.65
N VAL A 128 2.71 -27.00 -42.35
CA VAL A 128 3.74 -27.48 -43.30
C VAL A 128 3.45 -28.91 -43.76
N LEU A 129 2.94 -29.77 -42.87
CA LEU A 129 2.57 -31.15 -43.17
C LEU A 129 1.18 -31.29 -43.85
N GLY A 130 0.47 -30.19 -44.10
CA GLY A 130 -0.79 -30.19 -44.85
C GLY A 130 -1.99 -30.79 -44.12
N HIS A 131 -1.95 -30.89 -42.79
CA HIS A 131 -3.01 -31.50 -41.97
C HIS A 131 -4.08 -30.47 -41.53
N GLY A 132 -4.46 -29.56 -42.45
CA GLY A 132 -5.34 -28.44 -42.14
C GLY A 132 -6.73 -28.85 -41.69
N HIS A 133 -7.04 -28.64 -40.41
CA HIS A 133 -8.40 -28.62 -39.89
C HIS A 133 -8.82 -27.18 -39.59
N GLY A 134 -9.55 -26.57 -40.54
CA GLY A 134 -10.17 -25.26 -40.42
C GLY A 134 -11.35 -25.22 -39.46
N GLY A 135 -11.09 -25.40 -38.15
CA GLY A 135 -12.14 -25.43 -37.11
C GLY A 135 -12.02 -24.37 -36.02
N PHE A 136 -10.83 -23.82 -35.78
CA PHE A 136 -10.69 -22.58 -35.02
C PHE A 136 -10.61 -21.43 -36.02
N GLY A 137 -11.21 -20.28 -35.72
CA GLY A 137 -10.91 -19.02 -36.42
C GLY A 137 -9.50 -18.59 -36.04
N ILE A 138 -8.50 -19.40 -36.44
CA ILE A 138 -7.09 -19.25 -36.12
C ILE A 138 -6.64 -18.01 -36.86
N LEU A 139 -6.19 -17.00 -36.10
CA LEU A 139 -5.44 -15.86 -36.63
C LEU A 139 -4.47 -16.35 -37.71
N GLU A 140 -4.58 -15.80 -38.91
CA GLU A 140 -3.83 -16.29 -40.07
C GLU A 140 -2.31 -16.16 -39.82
N SER A 141 -1.90 -15.20 -38.99
CA SER A 141 -0.57 -15.08 -38.40
C SER A 141 -0.59 -14.35 -37.03
N PHE A 142 0.44 -14.55 -36.20
CA PHE A 142 0.67 -13.73 -34.99
C PHE A 142 1.01 -12.26 -35.31
N ASP A 143 1.31 -11.96 -36.58
CA ASP A 143 1.46 -10.59 -37.06
C ASP A 143 0.11 -9.88 -37.23
N ASP A 144 -0.99 -10.63 -37.20
CA ASP A 144 -2.35 -10.09 -37.22
C ASP A 144 -2.94 -9.84 -35.83
N LEU A 145 -2.27 -10.29 -34.76
CA LEU A 145 -2.65 -9.95 -33.39
C LEU A 145 -2.38 -8.46 -33.17
N ASP A 146 -3.46 -7.69 -33.11
CA ASP A 146 -3.38 -6.31 -32.70
C ASP A 146 -3.32 -6.18 -31.17
N GLU A 147 -3.11 -4.96 -30.67
CA GLU A 147 -3.04 -4.70 -29.23
C GLU A 147 -4.37 -5.04 -28.53
N ALA A 148 -5.50 -4.92 -29.23
CA ALA A 148 -6.83 -5.18 -28.68
C ALA A 148 -7.07 -6.68 -28.49
N ASP A 149 -6.51 -7.53 -29.35
CA ASP A 149 -6.52 -8.98 -29.15
C ASP A 149 -5.70 -9.41 -27.94
N LEU A 150 -4.63 -8.66 -27.63
CA LEU A 150 -3.77 -8.93 -26.48
C LEU A 150 -4.30 -8.31 -25.17
N ASP A 151 -5.23 -7.35 -25.27
CA ASP A 151 -5.83 -6.69 -24.10
C ASP A 151 -6.52 -7.71 -23.19
N GLY A 152 -6.14 -7.71 -21.91
CA GLY A 152 -6.70 -8.59 -20.88
C GLY A 152 -6.12 -10.00 -20.85
N MET A 153 -5.20 -10.38 -21.75
CA MET A 153 -4.55 -11.70 -21.70
C MET A 153 -3.52 -11.83 -20.58
N ASP A 154 -2.75 -10.77 -20.29
CA ASP A 154 -1.69 -10.79 -19.28
C ASP A 154 -1.57 -9.45 -18.54
N VAL A 155 -2.62 -9.13 -17.79
CA VAL A 155 -2.68 -7.92 -16.96
C VAL A 155 -1.52 -7.91 -15.95
N GLU A 156 -1.18 -9.06 -15.36
CA GLU A 156 -0.13 -9.14 -14.35
C GLU A 156 1.23 -8.73 -14.90
N GLY A 157 1.60 -9.25 -16.07
CA GLY A 157 2.86 -8.88 -16.71
C GLY A 157 2.91 -7.40 -17.08
N ASP A 158 1.79 -6.79 -17.48
CA ASP A 158 1.76 -5.35 -17.79
C ASP A 158 2.00 -4.50 -16.56
N MET A 159 1.54 -4.97 -15.41
CA MET A 159 1.73 -4.25 -14.16
C MET A 159 3.18 -4.33 -13.65
N VAL A 160 4.02 -5.24 -14.16
CA VAL A 160 5.43 -5.36 -13.76
C VAL A 160 6.19 -4.06 -13.98
N ARG A 161 5.91 -3.33 -15.08
CA ARG A 161 6.59 -2.06 -15.40
C ARG A 161 6.39 -0.99 -14.33
N TYR A 162 5.26 -1.02 -13.63
CA TYR A 162 4.88 -0.03 -12.62
C TYR A 162 5.28 -0.40 -11.20
N LYS A 163 5.73 -1.64 -10.97
CA LYS A 163 5.96 -2.19 -9.64
C LYS A 163 7.43 -2.54 -9.47
N THR A 164 8.08 -1.93 -8.50
CA THR A 164 9.44 -2.33 -8.15
C THR A 164 9.54 -2.74 -6.70
N GLU A 165 9.94 -3.98 -6.47
CA GLU A 165 10.27 -4.52 -5.16
C GLU A 165 11.74 -4.29 -4.83
N TYR A 166 12.01 -3.86 -3.60
CA TYR A 166 13.35 -3.63 -3.11
C TYR A 166 13.61 -4.42 -1.83
N ASP A 167 14.68 -5.21 -1.84
CA ASP A 167 15.25 -5.81 -0.64
C ASP A 167 16.41 -4.94 -0.16
N ILE A 168 16.27 -4.34 1.03
CA ILE A 168 17.22 -3.36 1.55
C ILE A 168 17.76 -3.85 2.89
N ALA A 169 19.08 -4.02 2.98
CA ALA A 169 19.74 -4.34 4.23
C ALA A 169 19.87 -3.09 5.11
N VAL A 170 19.57 -3.25 6.40
CA VAL A 170 19.86 -2.28 7.44
C VAL A 170 21.24 -2.62 8.01
N GLN A 171 22.22 -1.78 7.75
CA GLN A 171 23.59 -2.00 8.21
C GLN A 171 24.02 -0.92 9.19
N THR A 172 24.92 -1.24 10.12
CA THR A 172 25.65 -0.22 10.88
C THR A 172 26.62 0.53 9.96
N LYS A 173 27.18 1.64 10.44
CA LYS A 173 28.29 2.35 9.79
C LYS A 173 29.46 1.43 9.41
N ASP A 174 29.75 0.45 10.27
CA ASP A 174 30.83 -0.55 10.08
C ASP A 174 30.45 -1.66 9.08
N GLY A 175 29.22 -1.63 8.55
CA GLY A 175 28.73 -2.60 7.56
C GLY A 175 28.16 -3.89 8.15
N VAL A 176 27.98 -3.97 9.47
CA VAL A 176 27.32 -5.12 10.11
C VAL A 176 25.85 -5.11 9.74
N ASP A 177 25.36 -6.22 9.20
CA ASP A 177 23.93 -6.42 8.93
C ASP A 177 23.16 -6.62 10.25
N ILE A 178 22.20 -5.74 10.51
CA ILE A 178 21.39 -5.72 11.73
C ILE A 178 19.89 -5.89 11.45
N GLY A 179 19.51 -6.10 10.20
CA GLY A 179 18.11 -6.19 9.80
C GLY A 179 17.90 -5.96 8.31
N GLN A 180 16.62 -5.98 7.92
CA GLN A 180 16.17 -5.81 6.55
C GLN A 180 14.87 -5.02 6.50
N VAL A 181 14.66 -4.30 5.39
CA VAL A 181 13.39 -3.69 5.03
C VAL A 181 13.06 -4.08 3.59
N LYS A 182 11.82 -4.50 3.36
CA LYS A 182 11.27 -4.75 2.03
C LYS A 182 10.28 -3.66 1.68
N LEU A 183 10.41 -3.13 0.48
CA LEU A 183 9.54 -2.09 -0.05
C LEU A 183 8.95 -2.54 -1.38
N LEU A 184 7.74 -2.10 -1.63
CA LEU A 184 7.13 -2.07 -2.94
C LEU A 184 6.93 -0.60 -3.32
N ALA A 185 7.55 -0.16 -4.41
CA ALA A 185 7.24 1.11 -5.05
C ALA A 185 6.30 0.86 -6.22
N VAL A 186 5.18 1.58 -6.26
CA VAL A 186 4.23 1.57 -7.38
C VAL A 186 4.26 2.97 -7.99
N ASP A 187 4.81 3.08 -9.20
CA ASP A 187 4.89 4.32 -9.95
C ASP A 187 3.94 4.25 -11.15
N LEU A 188 2.90 5.06 -11.11
CA LEU A 188 1.88 5.14 -12.16
C LEU A 188 1.95 6.48 -12.91
N SER A 189 3.05 7.22 -12.77
CA SER A 189 3.21 8.53 -13.42
C SER A 189 3.19 8.44 -14.95
N GLU A 190 3.60 7.29 -15.50
CA GLU A 190 3.57 6.97 -16.93
C GLU A 190 2.39 6.07 -17.31
N SER A 191 1.44 5.83 -16.39
CA SER A 191 0.21 5.10 -16.73
C SER A 191 -0.77 6.04 -17.43
N GLU A 192 -1.09 5.73 -18.67
CA GLU A 192 -2.16 6.43 -19.41
C GLU A 192 -3.53 6.17 -18.75
N ASP A 193 -3.65 5.00 -18.13
CA ASP A 193 -4.90 4.48 -17.61
C ASP A 193 -4.74 4.17 -16.11
N PHE A 194 -5.54 4.80 -15.27
CA PHE A 194 -5.58 4.45 -13.85
C PHE A 194 -6.31 3.13 -13.57
N PHE A 195 -6.83 2.44 -14.60
CA PHE A 195 -7.36 1.09 -14.47
C PHE A 195 -6.28 0.11 -13.95
N GLY A 196 -5.03 0.27 -14.39
CA GLY A 196 -3.91 -0.50 -13.86
C GLY A 196 -3.62 -0.29 -12.37
N PHE A 197 -4.21 0.73 -11.73
CA PHE A 197 -4.06 0.93 -10.29
C PHE A 197 -4.58 -0.26 -9.47
N PHE A 198 -5.80 -0.72 -9.75
CA PHE A 198 -6.43 -1.77 -8.95
C PHE A 198 -5.77 -3.12 -9.25
N ASP A 199 -5.56 -3.39 -10.54
CA ASP A 199 -4.83 -4.57 -11.01
C ASP A 199 -3.42 -4.65 -10.43
N CYS A 200 -2.78 -3.50 -10.17
CA CYS A 200 -1.48 -3.47 -9.53
C CYS A 200 -1.51 -4.17 -8.15
N PHE A 201 -2.53 -3.92 -7.33
CA PHE A 201 -2.58 -4.47 -5.98
C PHE A 201 -3.14 -5.89 -5.94
N ASP A 202 -4.03 -6.23 -6.87
CA ASP A 202 -4.68 -7.53 -6.90
C ASP A 202 -3.71 -8.66 -7.31
N THR A 203 -2.72 -8.39 -8.16
CA THR A 203 -1.79 -9.44 -8.62
C THR A 203 -0.60 -9.70 -7.68
N LEU A 204 -0.27 -8.79 -6.76
CA LEU A 204 0.97 -8.91 -5.96
C LEU A 204 0.84 -9.88 -4.78
N SER A 205 -0.21 -9.71 -3.99
CA SER A 205 -0.54 -10.63 -2.91
C SER A 205 -1.92 -10.35 -2.37
N SER A 206 -2.59 -11.37 -1.85
CA SER A 206 -3.84 -11.22 -1.10
C SER A 206 -3.73 -10.24 0.08
N ASN A 207 -2.51 -9.99 0.57
CA ASN A 207 -2.26 -9.02 1.65
C ASN A 207 -2.31 -7.56 1.20
N LEU A 208 -2.18 -7.29 -0.10
CA LEU A 208 -2.25 -5.95 -0.70
C LEU A 208 -3.58 -5.66 -1.40
N ALA A 209 -4.37 -6.68 -1.74
CA ALA A 209 -5.70 -6.48 -2.32
C ALA A 209 -6.57 -5.56 -1.42
N ASP A 210 -6.50 -5.70 -0.09
CA ASP A 210 -7.25 -4.82 0.83
C ASP A 210 -6.70 -3.38 0.92
N PHE A 211 -5.59 -3.07 0.25
CA PHE A 211 -5.15 -1.69 0.05
C PHE A 211 -6.01 -1.00 -1.00
N SER A 212 -6.41 -1.72 -2.05
CA SER A 212 -7.24 -1.17 -3.13
C SER A 212 -8.64 -0.81 -2.62
N ASP A 213 -9.16 -1.54 -1.62
CA ASP A 213 -10.40 -1.26 -0.87
C ASP A 213 -10.42 0.12 -0.18
N LEU A 214 -9.27 0.80 -0.03
CA LEU A 214 -9.22 2.16 0.51
C LEU A 214 -9.79 3.19 -0.47
N PHE A 215 -9.87 2.82 -1.74
CA PHE A 215 -10.14 3.71 -2.85
C PHE A 215 -11.52 3.46 -3.45
N ASP A 216 -12.06 4.51 -4.05
CA ASP A 216 -13.31 4.51 -4.78
C ASP A 216 -13.06 4.01 -6.20
N ASN A 217 -13.67 2.88 -6.56
CA ASN A 217 -13.52 2.28 -7.88
C ASN A 217 -14.48 2.86 -8.92
N GLU A 218 -15.51 3.60 -8.51
CA GLU A 218 -16.49 4.20 -9.43
C GLU A 218 -16.06 5.59 -9.94
N ASP A 219 -15.22 6.30 -9.18
CA ASP A 219 -14.81 7.69 -9.46
C ASP A 219 -13.33 7.77 -9.88
N VAL A 220 -12.93 6.94 -10.85
CA VAL A 220 -11.61 7.02 -11.49
C VAL A 220 -11.62 8.15 -12.51
N GLN A 221 -11.34 9.37 -12.04
CA GLN A 221 -11.10 10.52 -12.91
C GLN A 221 -9.65 10.49 -13.43
N ASN A 222 -9.32 11.38 -14.38
CA ASN A 222 -7.97 11.55 -14.96
C ASN A 222 -6.84 11.85 -13.95
N ASN A 223 -7.15 11.94 -12.65
CA ASN A 223 -6.19 12.18 -11.58
C ASN A 223 -6.05 10.97 -10.65
N GLY A 224 -6.47 9.77 -11.05
CA GLY A 224 -6.35 8.56 -10.23
C GLY A 224 -7.46 8.38 -9.18
N PRO A 225 -7.44 7.23 -8.48
CA PRO A 225 -8.58 6.77 -7.70
C PRO A 225 -8.67 7.54 -6.37
N LEU A 226 -9.84 8.09 -6.09
CA LEU A 226 -10.09 8.83 -4.86
C LEU A 226 -10.13 7.90 -3.65
N LEU A 227 -9.88 8.42 -2.45
CA LEU A 227 -10.26 7.66 -1.25
C LEU A 227 -11.78 7.44 -1.23
N ASP A 228 -12.18 6.22 -0.88
CA ASP A 228 -13.58 5.86 -0.69
C ASP A 228 -14.22 6.81 0.34
N SER A 229 -15.44 7.28 0.06
CA SER A 229 -16.14 8.24 0.92
C SER A 229 -16.29 7.77 2.37
N ARG A 230 -16.43 6.45 2.60
CA ARG A 230 -16.50 5.81 3.92
C ARG A 230 -15.15 5.86 4.63
N VAL A 231 -14.05 5.69 3.90
CA VAL A 231 -12.68 5.77 4.44
C VAL A 231 -12.32 7.21 4.78
N HIS A 232 -12.57 8.13 3.84
CA HIS A 232 -12.30 9.56 4.02
C HIS A 232 -13.10 10.17 5.18
N SER A 233 -14.38 9.81 5.33
CA SER A 233 -15.24 10.31 6.40
C SER A 233 -15.01 9.62 7.76
N ALA A 234 -14.12 8.62 7.83
CA ALA A 234 -13.80 7.88 9.03
C ALA A 234 -12.51 8.37 9.72
N GLY A 235 -12.23 7.80 10.90
CA GLY A 235 -11.01 8.04 11.65
C GLY A 235 -10.84 9.48 12.12
N LYS A 236 -9.63 10.01 11.93
CA LYS A 236 -9.29 11.40 12.27
C LYS A 236 -9.49 12.39 11.14
N LYS A 237 -9.88 11.93 9.95
CA LYS A 237 -10.10 12.79 8.77
C LYS A 237 -8.90 13.68 8.44
N CYS A 238 -7.68 13.23 8.76
CA CYS A 238 -6.44 13.97 8.48
C CYS A 238 -5.91 13.73 7.06
N TRP A 239 -6.60 12.91 6.27
CA TRP A 239 -6.27 12.59 4.89
C TRP A 239 -7.39 13.11 4.02
N SER A 240 -7.05 13.96 3.05
CA SER A 240 -8.04 14.47 2.09
C SER A 240 -8.49 13.36 1.15
N ARG A 241 -9.64 13.53 0.49
CA ARG A 241 -10.15 12.51 -0.45
C ARG A 241 -9.22 12.32 -1.67
N ARG A 242 -8.42 13.33 -2.00
CA ARG A 242 -7.48 13.37 -3.14
C ARG A 242 -6.02 13.19 -2.70
N GLU A 243 -5.78 12.77 -1.45
CA GLU A 243 -4.44 12.81 -0.85
C GLU A 243 -3.41 11.95 -1.61
N PHE A 244 -3.85 10.82 -2.14
CA PHE A 244 -3.00 9.78 -2.72
C PHE A 244 -3.15 9.68 -4.25
N THR A 245 -3.67 10.74 -4.88
CA THR A 245 -4.07 10.74 -6.29
C THR A 245 -3.19 11.67 -7.12
N THR A 246 -1.98 12.01 -6.66
CA THR A 246 -1.18 13.09 -7.27
C THR A 246 -0.09 12.58 -8.22
N GLY A 247 -0.19 11.34 -8.70
CA GLY A 247 0.71 10.75 -9.69
C GLY A 247 2.12 10.45 -9.16
N GLU A 248 2.39 10.71 -7.88
CA GLU A 248 3.68 10.32 -7.28
C GLU A 248 3.71 8.84 -6.93
N PRO A 249 4.91 8.25 -6.86
CA PRO A 249 5.07 6.85 -6.47
C PRO A 249 4.49 6.55 -5.09
N LEU A 250 3.69 5.49 -5.02
CA LEU A 250 3.19 4.93 -3.77
C LEU A 250 4.22 3.95 -3.23
N VAL A 251 4.73 4.19 -2.02
CA VAL A 251 5.75 3.33 -1.40
C VAL A 251 5.15 2.59 -0.23
N ILE A 252 5.02 1.27 -0.35
CA ILE A 252 4.49 0.38 0.67
C ILE A 252 5.63 -0.38 1.33
N VAL A 253 5.72 -0.26 2.66
CA VAL A 253 6.65 -1.02 3.49
C VAL A 253 6.00 -2.36 3.80
N THR A 254 6.42 -3.40 3.09
CA THR A 254 5.85 -4.75 3.19
C THR A 254 6.46 -5.54 4.34
N ASN A 255 7.74 -5.31 4.65
CA ASN A 255 8.41 -5.96 5.78
C ASN A 255 9.47 -5.05 6.41
N LEU A 256 9.55 -5.04 7.75
CA LEU A 256 10.64 -4.43 8.50
C LEU A 256 11.05 -5.38 9.62
N GLU A 257 12.27 -5.90 9.53
CA GLU A 257 12.82 -6.83 10.49
C GLU A 257 14.14 -6.31 11.04
N ILE A 258 14.21 -6.17 12.36
CA ILE A 258 15.45 -5.83 13.08
C ILE A 258 15.85 -7.04 13.91
N LYS A 259 17.13 -7.43 13.85
CA LYS A 259 17.68 -8.53 14.64
C LYS A 259 17.49 -8.26 16.13
N SER A 260 17.22 -9.33 16.88
CA SER A 260 16.73 -9.26 18.26
C SER A 260 17.60 -8.42 19.20
N GLU A 261 18.90 -8.54 19.08
CA GLU A 261 19.95 -7.89 19.86
C GLU A 261 20.08 -6.39 19.56
N TRP A 262 19.51 -5.93 18.44
CA TRP A 262 19.46 -4.52 18.02
C TRP A 262 18.10 -3.86 18.27
N ARG A 263 17.11 -4.60 18.77
CA ARG A 263 15.77 -4.07 19.09
C ARG A 263 15.82 -3.16 20.32
N GLY A 264 14.86 -2.23 20.40
CA GLY A 264 14.77 -1.28 21.51
C GLY A 264 15.77 -0.12 21.47
N GLN A 265 16.66 -0.07 20.47
CA GLN A 265 17.68 0.97 20.32
C GLN A 265 17.29 2.06 19.30
N GLY A 266 15.99 2.19 18.98
CA GLY A 266 15.51 3.19 18.02
C GLY A 266 15.84 2.92 16.54
N VAL A 267 16.44 1.77 16.21
CA VAL A 267 16.84 1.40 14.83
C VAL A 267 15.68 1.52 13.84
N GLY A 268 14.50 0.96 14.14
CA GLY A 268 13.36 1.04 13.23
C GLY A 268 12.87 2.48 12.96
N SER A 269 12.99 3.38 13.94
CA SER A 269 12.66 4.79 13.73
C SER A 269 13.69 5.48 12.84
N GLN A 270 14.97 5.14 12.99
CA GLN A 270 16.02 5.60 12.07
C GLN A 270 15.76 5.08 10.65
N VAL A 271 15.35 3.82 10.47
CA VAL A 271 15.02 3.27 9.14
C VAL A 271 14.00 4.15 8.43
N TYR A 272 12.87 4.51 9.06
CA TYR A 272 11.89 5.40 8.42
C TYR A 272 12.37 6.84 8.18
N ALA A 273 13.29 7.35 8.99
CA ALA A 273 13.90 8.65 8.75
C ALA A 273 14.88 8.62 7.56
N THR A 274 15.64 7.54 7.41
CA THR A 274 16.60 7.36 6.32
C THR A 274 15.92 6.92 5.02
N LEU A 275 14.81 6.20 5.09
CA LEU A 275 14.10 5.69 3.92
C LEU A 275 13.83 6.79 2.89
N SER A 276 13.27 7.93 3.31
CA SER A 276 12.95 9.06 2.43
C SER A 276 14.16 9.69 1.71
N SER A 277 15.38 9.34 2.11
CA SER A 277 16.61 9.79 1.43
C SER A 277 17.07 8.84 0.31
N LEU A 278 16.51 7.64 0.23
CA LEU A 278 16.83 6.69 -0.84
C LEU A 278 16.28 7.19 -2.18
N ASN A 279 17.08 7.05 -3.24
CA ASN A 279 16.66 7.43 -4.59
C ASN A 279 15.42 6.65 -5.04
N GLN A 280 15.30 5.39 -4.60
CA GLN A 280 14.21 4.47 -4.92
C GLN A 280 12.83 4.94 -4.41
N VAL A 281 12.80 5.77 -3.38
CA VAL A 281 11.56 6.33 -2.83
C VAL A 281 11.47 7.84 -3.01
N ARG A 282 12.41 8.41 -3.77
CA ARG A 282 12.46 9.85 -4.03
C ARG A 282 11.20 10.24 -4.80
N GLY A 283 10.62 11.37 -4.42
CA GLY A 283 9.35 11.85 -5.00
C GLY A 283 8.11 11.30 -4.29
N SER A 284 8.23 10.19 -3.55
CA SER A 284 7.10 9.70 -2.78
C SER A 284 6.75 10.63 -1.62
N LYS A 285 5.49 11.06 -1.60
CA LYS A 285 4.93 11.90 -0.52
C LYS A 285 4.57 11.11 0.73
N TYR A 286 4.29 9.81 0.58
CA TYR A 286 3.75 8.98 1.64
C TYR A 286 4.40 7.60 1.68
N LEU A 287 4.70 7.13 2.88
CA LEU A 287 5.01 5.73 3.13
C LEU A 287 3.78 5.05 3.68
N PHE A 288 3.38 3.93 3.09
CA PHE A 288 2.27 3.10 3.53
C PHE A 288 2.78 1.86 4.25
N ALA A 289 2.00 1.37 5.21
CA ALA A 289 2.27 0.11 5.89
C ALA A 289 0.96 -0.50 6.40
N LYS A 290 0.94 -1.83 6.52
CA LYS A 290 -0.09 -2.59 7.23
C LYS A 290 0.53 -3.23 8.47
N PRO A 291 0.59 -2.51 9.62
CA PRO A 291 1.42 -2.92 10.73
C PRO A 291 0.88 -4.18 11.43
N GLY A 292 1.67 -5.25 11.41
CA GLY A 292 1.39 -6.50 12.10
C GLY A 292 2.68 -7.30 12.35
N PRO A 293 2.61 -8.38 13.13
CA PRO A 293 3.70 -9.36 13.18
C PRO A 293 3.94 -9.94 11.77
N VAL A 294 5.21 -10.22 11.45
CA VAL A 294 5.60 -10.79 10.15
C VAL A 294 5.14 -12.25 10.03
N ASP A 295 5.06 -12.96 11.15
CA ASP A 295 4.54 -14.32 11.22
C ASP A 295 3.00 -14.33 11.08
N HIS A 296 2.52 -15.15 10.16
CA HIS A 296 1.09 -15.41 9.98
C HIS A 296 0.59 -16.42 11.01
N LEU A 297 -0.58 -16.17 11.59
CA LEU A 297 -1.29 -17.19 12.33
C LEU A 297 -1.84 -18.22 11.33
N SER A 298 -1.69 -19.51 11.64
CA SER A 298 -2.39 -20.56 10.90
C SER A 298 -3.90 -20.41 11.10
N GLU A 299 -4.67 -20.73 10.06
CA GLU A 299 -6.14 -20.61 10.06
C GLU A 299 -6.82 -21.46 11.14
N ASP A 300 -6.17 -22.56 11.55
CA ASP A 300 -6.73 -23.54 12.49
C ASP A 300 -6.42 -23.23 13.97
N VAL A 301 -5.83 -22.07 14.29
CA VAL A 301 -5.38 -21.79 15.66
C VAL A 301 -6.54 -21.31 16.55
N ASP A 302 -6.72 -21.97 17.70
CA ASP A 302 -7.64 -21.50 18.74
C ASP A 302 -7.32 -20.05 19.14
N LEU A 303 -8.29 -19.15 18.95
CA LEU A 303 -8.19 -17.73 19.27
C LEU A 303 -7.88 -17.45 20.75
N ARG A 304 -8.15 -18.42 21.63
CA ARG A 304 -7.85 -18.33 23.07
C ARG A 304 -6.49 -18.92 23.43
N SER A 305 -5.78 -19.50 22.47
CA SER A 305 -4.46 -20.07 22.72
C SER A 305 -3.48 -18.99 23.20
N PRO A 306 -2.52 -19.36 24.08
CA PRO A 306 -1.45 -18.46 24.48
C PRO A 306 -0.67 -17.88 23.28
N THR A 307 -0.53 -18.65 22.20
CA THR A 307 0.12 -18.25 20.96
C THR A 307 -0.59 -17.08 20.28
N VAL A 308 -1.92 -17.15 20.13
CA VAL A 308 -2.70 -16.03 19.56
C VAL A 308 -2.64 -14.81 20.45
N MET A 309 -2.71 -14.99 21.76
CA MET A 309 -2.61 -13.88 22.70
C MET A 309 -1.23 -13.19 22.66
N ASP A 310 -0.14 -13.94 22.49
CA ASP A 310 1.18 -13.36 22.28
C ASP A 310 1.27 -12.63 20.92
N TRP A 311 0.73 -13.23 19.85
CA TRP A 311 0.67 -12.60 18.53
C TRP A 311 -0.09 -11.28 18.57
N ILE A 312 -1.25 -11.22 19.25
CA ILE A 312 -2.01 -9.99 19.45
C ILE A 312 -1.19 -8.94 20.22
N LYS A 313 -0.50 -9.35 21.30
CA LYS A 313 0.38 -8.45 22.06
C LYS A 313 1.53 -7.92 21.19
N ARG A 314 2.12 -8.76 20.33
CA ARG A 314 3.13 -8.34 19.35
C ARG A 314 2.56 -7.35 18.35
N GLY A 315 1.39 -7.62 17.78
CA GLY A 315 0.71 -6.72 16.85
C GLY A 315 0.43 -5.34 17.44
N ARG A 316 -0.02 -5.28 18.71
CA ARG A 316 -0.21 -4.00 19.43
C ARG A 316 1.10 -3.21 19.58
N ARG A 317 2.21 -3.88 19.89
CA ARG A 317 3.53 -3.24 19.96
C ARG A 317 3.99 -2.71 18.61
N VAL A 318 3.78 -3.47 17.53
CA VAL A 318 4.14 -3.05 16.16
C VAL A 318 3.32 -1.84 15.71
N ARG A 319 2.00 -1.83 15.96
CA ARG A 319 1.14 -0.66 15.69
C ARG A 319 1.52 0.55 16.53
N ALA A 320 1.82 0.35 17.82
CA ALA A 320 2.31 1.43 18.66
C ALA A 320 3.62 2.00 18.11
N PHE A 321 4.57 1.17 17.70
CA PHE A 321 5.82 1.59 17.07
C PHE A 321 5.58 2.45 15.82
N HIS A 322 4.74 2.00 14.87
CA HIS A 322 4.42 2.77 13.67
C HIS A 322 3.80 4.13 14.00
N ARG A 323 2.88 4.18 14.98
CA ARG A 323 2.33 5.46 15.46
C ARG A 323 3.40 6.39 16.03
N HIS A 324 4.35 5.87 16.81
CA HIS A 324 5.47 6.67 17.30
C HIS A 324 6.43 7.12 16.19
N ALA A 325 6.60 6.32 15.13
CA ALA A 325 7.34 6.72 13.93
C ALA A 325 6.61 7.79 13.06
N GLY A 326 5.38 8.13 13.45
CA GLY A 326 4.58 9.19 12.83
C GLY A 326 3.65 8.70 11.71
N PHE A 327 3.41 7.40 11.63
CA PHE A 327 2.33 6.86 10.80
C PHE A 327 0.98 7.10 11.48
N ARG A 328 -0.06 7.44 10.70
CA ARG A 328 -1.45 7.50 11.18
C ARG A 328 -2.34 6.61 10.33
N ARG A 329 -3.38 6.10 10.95
CA ARG A 329 -4.36 5.23 10.29
C ARG A 329 -5.10 5.98 9.18
N ILE A 330 -5.37 5.31 8.07
CA ILE A 330 -6.17 5.85 6.95
C ILE A 330 -7.63 5.51 7.21
N GLY A 331 -8.44 6.52 7.56
CA GLY A 331 -9.81 6.31 8.04
C GLY A 331 -9.84 5.42 9.29
N ASN A 332 -10.62 4.35 9.23
CA ASN A 332 -10.66 3.30 10.26
C ASN A 332 -10.05 1.95 9.78
N SER A 333 -9.33 1.95 8.66
CA SER A 333 -8.78 0.74 8.02
C SER A 333 -7.59 0.13 8.79
N MET A 334 -7.07 -1.02 8.35
CA MET A 334 -5.83 -1.59 8.88
C MET A 334 -4.57 -0.85 8.41
N TRP A 335 -4.71 0.00 7.39
CA TRP A 335 -3.63 0.67 6.72
C TRP A 335 -3.23 1.97 7.41
N TYR A 336 -1.94 2.23 7.36
CA TYR A 336 -1.29 3.40 7.94
C TYR A 336 -0.50 4.12 6.85
N ALA A 337 -0.51 5.45 6.90
CA ALA A 337 0.34 6.28 6.08
C ALA A 337 1.20 7.22 6.95
N ARG A 338 2.41 7.51 6.49
CA ARG A 338 3.31 8.53 7.03
C ARG A 338 3.61 9.52 5.94
N SER A 339 3.20 10.78 6.12
CA SER A 339 3.58 11.86 5.22
C SER A 339 5.05 12.23 5.41
N SER A 340 5.74 12.46 4.29
CA SER A 340 7.08 13.06 4.23
C SER A 340 7.05 14.55 4.60
N ASP A 341 5.91 15.23 4.43
CA ASP A 341 5.72 16.60 4.88
C ASP A 341 5.51 16.66 6.40
N SER A 342 6.43 17.38 7.07
CA SER A 342 6.38 17.61 8.50
C SER A 342 5.17 18.45 8.96
N ALA A 343 4.60 19.27 8.08
CA ALA A 343 3.46 20.14 8.36
C ALA A 343 2.10 19.45 8.10
N HIS A 344 2.09 18.27 7.49
CA HIS A 344 0.86 17.55 7.17
C HIS A 344 0.03 17.28 8.44
N PRO A 345 -1.32 17.45 8.43
CA PRO A 345 -2.16 17.33 9.63
C PRO A 345 -2.01 16.02 10.42
N SER A 346 -1.72 14.91 9.73
CA SER A 346 -1.47 13.62 10.38
C SER A 346 -0.27 13.64 11.35
N ARG A 347 0.72 14.52 11.12
CA ARG A 347 1.91 14.69 11.98
C ARG A 347 1.58 15.32 13.33
N ALA A 348 0.52 16.13 13.40
CA ALA A 348 0.09 16.80 14.63
C ALA A 348 -0.72 15.91 15.58
N ILE A 349 -1.21 14.75 15.10
CA ILE A 349 -1.98 13.82 15.91
C ILE A 349 -1.05 13.11 16.91
N ASP A 350 -1.37 13.11 18.19
CA ASP A 350 -0.63 12.31 19.19
C ASP A 350 -0.76 10.80 18.88
N PRO A 351 0.33 10.01 18.88
CA PRO A 351 0.29 8.56 18.69
C PRO A 351 -0.79 7.83 19.52
N LYS A 352 -1.03 8.26 20.76
CA LYS A 352 -2.05 7.67 21.65
C LYS A 352 -3.47 8.06 21.27
N LYS A 353 -3.65 9.18 20.58
CA LYS A 353 -4.95 9.72 20.14
C LYS A 353 -5.32 9.30 18.73
N ASP A 354 -4.51 8.50 18.03
CA ASP A 354 -4.79 8.00 16.68
C ASP A 354 -6.14 7.26 16.59
N ALA A 355 -6.70 7.14 15.38
CA ALA A 355 -7.98 6.46 15.19
C ALA A 355 -7.89 4.96 15.54
N PRO A 356 -8.91 4.40 16.23
CA PRO A 356 -9.00 2.96 16.41
C PRO A 356 -9.35 2.27 15.07
N PHE A 357 -9.03 0.98 14.97
CA PHE A 357 -9.53 0.16 13.87
C PHE A 357 -11.03 -0.08 14.02
N VAL A 358 -11.76 -0.02 12.91
CA VAL A 358 -13.17 -0.47 12.85
C VAL A 358 -13.29 -1.35 11.62
N PRO A 359 -13.64 -2.64 11.77
CA PRO A 359 -13.73 -3.53 10.63
C PRO A 359 -14.84 -3.07 9.68
N PRO A 360 -14.64 -3.18 8.35
CA PRO A 360 -15.65 -2.78 7.38
C PRO A 360 -16.91 -3.65 7.51
N GLY A 361 -18.08 -3.08 7.16
CA GLY A 361 -19.34 -3.81 7.04
C GLY A 361 -20.27 -3.85 8.28
N LYS A 362 -21.40 -4.57 8.11
CA LYS A 362 -22.41 -4.82 9.14
C LYS A 362 -22.00 -5.99 10.04
N ASN A 363 -20.78 -5.96 10.57
CA ASN A 363 -20.29 -7.01 11.44
C ASN A 363 -21.11 -7.05 12.72
N SER A 364 -21.36 -8.27 13.21
CA SER A 364 -21.93 -8.51 14.53
C SER A 364 -21.09 -7.83 15.61
N LYS A 365 -21.70 -7.57 16.77
CA LYS A 365 -20.98 -6.98 17.91
C LYS A 365 -19.76 -7.83 18.34
N GLN A 366 -19.85 -9.15 18.18
CA GLN A 366 -18.79 -10.10 18.53
C GLN A 366 -17.61 -9.99 17.56
N GLU A 367 -17.87 -9.96 16.25
CA GLU A 367 -16.81 -9.77 15.23
C GLU A 367 -16.14 -8.41 15.39
N ARG A 368 -16.90 -7.35 15.68
CA ARG A 368 -16.32 -6.03 15.98
C ARG A 368 -15.43 -6.05 17.21
N LEU A 369 -15.84 -6.76 18.26
CA LEU A 369 -15.03 -6.91 19.47
C LEU A 369 -13.75 -7.71 19.20
N LEU A 370 -13.86 -8.81 18.48
CA LEU A 370 -12.72 -9.65 18.13
C LEU A 370 -11.72 -8.86 17.27
N ALA A 371 -12.21 -8.15 16.26
CA ALA A 371 -11.38 -7.33 15.39
C ALA A 371 -10.74 -6.16 16.16
N ALA A 372 -11.46 -5.53 17.09
CA ALA A 372 -10.89 -4.51 17.97
C ALA A 372 -9.79 -5.08 18.89
N ILE A 373 -9.95 -6.31 19.39
CA ILE A 373 -8.92 -6.97 20.20
C ILE A 373 -7.66 -7.24 19.37
N MET A 374 -7.84 -7.71 18.12
CA MET A 374 -6.75 -8.09 17.23
C MET A 374 -6.01 -6.89 16.62
N PHE A 375 -6.74 -5.84 16.21
CA PHE A 375 -6.23 -4.73 15.40
C PHE A 375 -6.28 -3.35 16.07
N GLY A 376 -6.89 -3.26 17.27
CA GLY A 376 -6.93 -2.06 18.08
C GLY A 376 -5.59 -1.63 18.68
#